data_AF-A0A837C3F7-F1
#
_entry.id   AF-A0A837C3F7-F1
#
_cell.length_a   1.000
_cell.length_b   1.000
_cell.length_c   1.000
_cell.angle_alpha   90.00
_cell.angle_beta   90.00
_cell.angle_gamma   90.00
#
_symmetry.space_group_name_H-M   'P 1'
#
loop_
_entity.id
_entity.type
_entity.pdbx_description
1 polymer ?
#
loop_
_entity_poly.entity_id
_entity_poly.type
_entity_poly.pdbx_seq_one_letter_code
_entity_poly.pdbx_strand_id
1 'polypeptide(L)'
;MPENISDRQFFQQLALSNIITTAEALAAVKTGDIPAPLMAIVSAMPADQQFNAEMLLSGATVFQRSHPMTAAIGAAYGSSDDLIDAFFRAAATL
;
A
#
# COMPACT_ATOMS: atom_id res chain seq x y z
N MET A 1 15.56 9.13 0.21
CA MET A 1 14.56 8.08 0.54
C MET A 1 14.35 7.24 -0.72
N PRO A 2 13.96 5.97 -0.61
CA PRO A 2 13.60 5.18 -1.78
C PRO A 2 12.35 5.79 -2.40
N GLU A 3 12.44 6.22 -3.66
CA GLU A 3 11.30 6.78 -4.38
C GLU A 3 10.29 5.71 -4.78
N ASN A 4 10.76 4.46 -4.91
CA ASN A 4 9.99 3.32 -5.36
C ASN A 4 10.30 2.10 -4.49
N ILE A 5 9.27 1.34 -4.11
CA ILE A 5 9.37 0.02 -3.47
C ILE A 5 8.61 -1.00 -4.30
N SER A 6 8.99 -2.27 -4.26
CA SER A 6 8.21 -3.31 -4.93
C SER A 6 6.91 -3.59 -4.18
N ASP A 7 5.94 -4.16 -4.89
CA ASP A 7 4.72 -4.73 -4.31
C ASP A 7 5.02 -5.65 -3.13
N ARG A 8 5.99 -6.55 -3.28
CA ARG A 8 6.45 -7.45 -2.22
C ARG A 8 6.90 -6.67 -0.99
N GLN A 9 7.74 -5.66 -1.16
CA GLN A 9 8.23 -4.83 -0.05
C GLN A 9 7.09 -4.10 0.65
N PHE A 10 6.13 -3.56 -0.12
CA PHE A 10 4.96 -2.88 0.40
C PHE A 10 4.09 -3.82 1.25
N PHE A 11 3.64 -4.94 0.68
CA PHE A 11 2.79 -5.90 1.39
C PHE A 11 3.52 -6.58 2.56
N GLN A 12 4.81 -6.85 2.43
CA GLN A 12 5.63 -7.40 3.52
C GLN A 12 5.73 -6.41 4.69
N GLN A 13 5.92 -5.12 4.42
CA GLN A 13 5.94 -4.11 5.48
C GLN A 13 4.56 -3.93 6.14
N LEU A 14 3.45 -4.04 5.39
CA LEU A 14 2.10 -4.06 5.97
C LEU A 14 1.89 -5.23 6.92
N ALA A 15 2.40 -6.41 6.58
CA ALA A 15 2.35 -7.58 7.46
C ALA A 15 3.22 -7.39 8.71
N LEU A 16 4.42 -6.85 8.58
CA LEU A 16 5.28 -6.52 9.72
C LEU A 16 4.67 -5.46 10.63
N SER A 17 3.88 -4.54 10.06
CA SER A 17 3.14 -3.50 10.80
C SER A 17 1.84 -4.02 11.42
N ASN A 18 1.53 -5.32 11.31
CA ASN A 18 0.27 -5.95 11.75
C ASN A 18 -0.99 -5.30 11.16
N ILE A 19 -0.87 -4.63 9.99
CA ILE A 19 -2.03 -4.06 9.29
C ILE A 19 -2.78 -5.16 8.54
N ILE A 20 -2.05 -6.11 7.96
CA ILE A 20 -2.58 -7.29 7.28
C ILE A 20 -1.88 -8.54 7.83
N THR A 21 -2.47 -9.71 7.62
CA THR A 21 -1.82 -10.98 7.94
C THR A 21 -0.75 -11.34 6.91
N THR A 22 0.21 -12.19 7.30
CA THR A 22 1.22 -12.72 6.36
C THR A 22 0.59 -13.51 5.21
N ALA A 23 -0.54 -14.17 5.45
CA ALA A 23 -1.30 -14.87 4.42
C ALA A 23 -1.90 -13.89 3.40
N GLU A 24 -2.48 -12.79 3.86
CA GLU A 24 -2.99 -11.72 2.98
C GLU A 24 -1.86 -11.03 2.22
N ALA A 25 -0.71 -10.78 2.85
CA ALA A 25 0.44 -10.22 2.15
C ALA A 25 0.95 -11.14 1.03
N LEU A 26 1.01 -12.46 1.29
CA LEU A 26 1.39 -13.44 0.29
C LEU A 26 0.35 -13.58 -0.83
N ALA A 27 -0.94 -13.52 -0.50
CA ALA A 27 -2.01 -13.50 -1.50
C ALA A 27 -1.89 -12.25 -2.39
N ALA A 28 -1.74 -11.08 -1.79
CA ALA A 28 -1.58 -9.83 -2.53
C ALA A 28 -0.41 -9.85 -3.52
N VAL A 29 0.75 -10.38 -3.11
CA VAL A 29 1.93 -10.48 -3.97
C VAL A 29 1.80 -11.60 -5.02
N LYS A 30 1.10 -12.70 -4.71
CA LYS A 30 1.01 -13.87 -5.62
C LYS A 30 -0.14 -13.80 -6.61
N THR A 31 -1.30 -13.33 -6.16
CA THR A 31 -2.56 -13.33 -6.91
C THR A 31 -3.05 -11.93 -7.24
N GLY A 32 -2.45 -10.87 -6.66
CA GLY A 32 -2.97 -9.52 -6.79
C GLY A 32 -4.23 -9.28 -5.95
N ASP A 33 -4.50 -10.16 -4.96
CA ASP A 33 -5.64 -10.02 -4.05
C ASP A 33 -5.43 -8.85 -3.10
N ILE A 34 -6.36 -7.90 -3.11
CA ILE A 34 -6.28 -6.74 -2.23
C ILE A 34 -6.74 -7.18 -0.83
N PRO A 35 -5.89 -7.05 0.21
CA PRO A 35 -6.27 -7.36 1.59
C PRO A 35 -7.46 -6.53 2.05
N ALA A 36 -8.33 -7.10 2.89
CA ALA A 36 -9.52 -6.42 3.39
C ALA A 36 -9.22 -5.05 4.06
N PRO A 37 -8.13 -4.88 4.84
CA PRO A 37 -7.77 -3.58 5.40
C PRO A 37 -7.46 -2.52 4.35
N LEU A 38 -6.82 -2.89 3.23
CA LEU A 38 -6.58 -1.98 2.11
C LEU A 38 -7.87 -1.69 1.34
N MET A 39 -8.71 -2.71 1.14
CA MET A 39 -10.00 -2.55 0.49
C MET A 39 -10.94 -1.61 1.26
N ALA A 40 -10.85 -1.61 2.59
CA ALA A 40 -11.56 -0.65 3.44
C ALA A 40 -11.11 0.80 3.19
N ILE A 41 -9.82 1.04 2.95
CA ILE A 41 -9.28 2.35 2.58
C ILE A 41 -9.77 2.76 1.21
N VAL A 42 -9.64 1.86 0.23
CA VAL A 42 -10.13 2.08 -1.13
C VAL A 42 -11.61 2.43 -1.08
N SER A 43 -12.41 1.69 -0.31
CA SER A 43 -13.85 1.97 -0.12
C SER A 43 -14.13 3.31 0.56
N ALA A 44 -13.19 3.83 1.36
CA ALA A 44 -13.29 5.15 1.99
C ALA A 44 -12.85 6.30 1.07
N MET A 45 -12.16 5.99 -0.05
CA MET A 45 -11.80 6.97 -1.07
C MET A 45 -13.02 7.34 -1.94
N PRO A 46 -13.02 8.51 -2.61
CA PRO A 46 -14.07 8.87 -3.57
C PRO A 46 -14.14 7.84 -4.71
N ALA A 47 -15.35 7.52 -5.19
CA ALA A 47 -15.61 6.52 -6.24
C ALA A 47 -14.65 6.64 -7.46
N ASP A 48 -14.36 7.87 -7.88
CA ASP A 48 -13.48 8.18 -9.01
C ASP A 48 -12.02 7.77 -8.80
N GLN A 49 -11.60 7.55 -7.56
CA GLN A 49 -10.25 7.16 -7.17
C GLN A 49 -10.15 5.70 -6.72
N GLN A 50 -11.29 5.06 -6.37
CA GLN A 50 -11.31 3.67 -5.89
C GLN A 50 -10.77 2.70 -6.95
N PHE A 51 -11.30 2.79 -8.17
CA PHE A 51 -10.90 1.91 -9.27
C PHE A 51 -9.41 2.04 -9.60
N ASN A 52 -8.87 3.27 -9.63
CA ASN A 52 -7.45 3.50 -9.85
C ASN A 52 -6.60 2.92 -8.72
N ALA A 53 -7.07 3.00 -7.46
CA ALA A 53 -6.37 2.42 -6.33
C ALA A 53 -6.41 0.88 -6.35
N GLU A 54 -7.54 0.27 -6.71
CA GLU A 54 -7.63 -1.20 -6.87
C GLU A 54 -6.73 -1.71 -7.99
N MET A 55 -6.79 -1.06 -9.14
CA MET A 55 -6.00 -1.45 -10.31
C MET A 55 -4.49 -1.34 -10.03
N LEU A 56 -4.09 -0.36 -9.22
CA LEU A 56 -2.70 -0.21 -8.78
C LEU A 56 -2.35 -1.24 -7.70
N LEU A 57 -3.19 -1.47 -6.70
CA LEU A 57 -2.93 -2.46 -5.66
C LEU A 57 -2.86 -3.90 -6.20
N SER A 58 -3.65 -4.20 -7.24
CA SER A 58 -3.72 -5.53 -7.86
C SER A 58 -2.67 -5.74 -8.96
N GLY A 59 -2.28 -4.67 -9.68
CA GLY A 59 -1.43 -4.77 -10.86
C GLY A 59 -0.07 -4.06 -10.79
N ALA A 60 0.18 -3.22 -9.77
CA ALA A 60 1.46 -2.54 -9.66
C ALA A 60 2.51 -3.49 -9.12
N THR A 61 3.57 -3.65 -9.89
CA THR A 61 4.82 -4.29 -9.46
C THR A 61 5.72 -3.33 -8.67
N VAL A 62 5.48 -2.03 -8.80
CA VAL A 62 6.26 -0.97 -8.18
C VAL A 62 5.32 0.12 -7.63
N PHE A 63 5.48 0.42 -6.35
CA PHE A 63 4.79 1.50 -5.65
C PHE A 63 5.73 2.70 -5.49
N GLN A 64 5.31 3.85 -5.99
CA GLN A 64 6.10 5.08 -5.91
C GLN A 64 5.61 5.97 -4.76
N ARG A 65 6.52 6.54 -3.98
CA ARG A 65 6.17 7.45 -2.88
C ARG A 65 5.50 8.74 -3.37
N SER A 66 5.89 9.20 -4.56
CA SER A 66 5.30 10.35 -5.25
C SER A 66 3.94 10.02 -5.87
N HIS A 67 3.49 8.76 -5.82
CA HIS A 67 2.23 8.38 -6.41
C HIS A 67 1.05 8.99 -5.63
N PRO A 68 0.03 9.57 -6.31
CA PRO A 68 -1.15 10.14 -5.66
C PRO A 68 -1.85 9.17 -4.70
N MET A 69 -1.77 7.86 -4.97
CA MET A 69 -2.34 6.82 -4.12
C MET A 69 -1.64 6.73 -2.76
N THR A 70 -0.33 6.93 -2.69
CA THR A 70 0.42 6.92 -1.43
C THR A 70 0.01 8.08 -0.54
N ALA A 71 -0.19 9.26 -1.13
CA ALA A 71 -0.77 10.41 -0.44
C ALA A 71 -2.22 10.13 0.02
N ALA A 72 -3.02 9.44 -0.81
CA ALA A 72 -4.39 9.10 -0.46
C ALA A 72 -4.50 8.07 0.69
N ILE A 73 -3.66 7.03 0.68
CA ILE A 73 -3.57 6.05 1.78
C ILE A 73 -3.11 6.75 3.07
N GLY A 74 -2.10 7.62 2.96
CA GLY A 74 -1.65 8.44 4.07
C GLY A 74 -2.74 9.31 4.67
N ALA A 75 -3.45 10.05 3.81
CA ALA A 75 -4.58 10.87 4.20
C ALA A 75 -5.70 10.05 4.85
N ALA A 76 -6.01 8.86 4.30
CA ALA A 76 -7.03 7.98 4.84
C ALA A 76 -6.69 7.42 6.23
N TYR A 77 -5.41 7.13 6.48
CA TYR A 77 -4.93 6.74 7.82
C TYR A 77 -4.66 7.91 8.76
N GLY A 78 -4.87 9.16 8.32
CA GLY A 78 -4.45 10.35 9.06
C GLY A 78 -2.93 10.38 9.32
N SER A 79 -2.16 9.65 8.51
CA SER A 79 -0.71 9.57 8.61
C SER A 79 -0.10 10.81 7.94
N SER A 80 0.77 11.49 8.69
CA SER A 80 1.61 12.55 8.14
C SER A 80 2.58 11.99 7.10
N ASP A 81 3.04 12.85 6.17
CA ASP A 81 4.00 12.47 5.14
C ASP A 81 5.25 11.77 5.71
N ASP A 82 5.67 12.17 6.92
CA ASP A 82 6.78 11.57 7.66
C ASP A 82 6.55 10.09 8.04
N LEU A 83 5.32 9.70 8.38
CA LEU A 83 4.96 8.31 8.71
C LEU A 83 4.96 7.43 7.45
N ILE A 84 4.47 7.98 6.35
CA ILE A 84 4.49 7.32 5.04
C ILE A 84 5.93 7.15 4.57
N ASP A 85 6.76 8.18 4.75
CA ASP A 85 8.18 8.14 4.44
C ASP A 85 8.94 7.12 5.29
N ALA A 86 8.61 7.04 6.59
CA ALA A 86 9.16 6.03 7.48
C ALA A 86 8.74 4.61 7.05
N PHE A 87 7.47 4.43 6.64
CA PHE A 87 6.97 3.18 6.10
C PHE A 87 7.72 2.76 4.83
N PHE A 88 7.85 3.67 3.85
CA PHE A 88 8.57 3.39 2.60
C PHE A 88 10.04 3.09 2.85
N ARG A 89 10.67 3.79 3.79
CA ARG A 89 12.06 3.54 4.18
C ARG A 89 12.22 2.14 4.80
N ALA A 90 11.31 1.74 5.67
CA ALA A 90 11.31 0.40 6.27
C ALA A 90 11.05 -0.68 5.21
N ALA A 91 10.05 -0.48 4.35
CA ALA A 91 9.73 -1.41 3.26
C ALA A 91 10.91 -1.61 2.30
N ALA A 92 11.64 -0.55 1.96
CA ALA A 92 12.79 -0.65 1.07
C ALA A 92 14.00 -1.41 1.63
N THR A 93 14.01 -1.70 2.94
CA THR A 93 15.06 -2.53 3.57
C THR A 93 14.76 -4.03 3.54
N LEU A 94 13.61 -4.44 2.98
CA LEU A 94 13.14 -5.83 2.87
C LEU A 94 13.42 -6.46 1.50
#